data_AF-A0A7K0L547-F1
#
_entry.id   AF-A0A7K0L547-F1
#
_cell.length_a   1.000
_cell.length_b   1.000
_cell.length_c   1.000
_cell.angle_alpha   90.00
_cell.angle_beta   90.00
_cell.angle_gamma   90.00
#
_symmetry.space_group_name_H-M   'P 1'
#
loop_
_entity.id
_entity.type
_entity.pdbx_description
1 polymer ?
#
loop_
_entity_poly.entity_id
_entity_poly.type
_entity_poly.pdbx_seq_one_letter_code
_entity_poly.pdbx_strand_id
1 'polypeptide(L)'
;MKLRYKVAAVLSIATLVAGTAVANSVLTKPEYIIASTDAAEIKPLAYAGDTFGGFTVQGIPDGMGAMRNADGTITLLSVHEVPSYGAIGALAKAADKGKPIQGTSITKFTLNKAGDRVLKASDLVSSWSFYNYNTKAYQESPVGAAPTTQTVGMDSFISRFCSATLVQAGALSFKDGSTTLGYDGAVFLAGEEDGDSGYGRGFAFDMDGNGINLPRMGLASWENLMPNLKPGKNTVVMGNEDGSATDSQLFMYVGTKTASGTFADKAGLTNGDLHVMSIPNIANDNAFRAAYGKNKAVDVKFEKTIWDGDMKTQQVDHAAKGTEMSRVEDGEWDPKNPNVFYFVTTESNKDPGATKENPSEPGVSRDGGGFWRLTFVDGQKPELGAKLELLLDG
;
A
#
# COMPACT_ATOMS: atom_id res chain seq x y z
N MET A 1 23.09 -68.15 -21.30
CA MET A 1 24.02 -68.59 -20.25
C MET A 1 23.97 -67.55 -19.13
N LYS A 2 23.46 -67.93 -17.96
CA LYS A 2 23.18 -67.06 -16.81
C LYS A 2 24.47 -66.82 -16.02
N LEU A 3 24.81 -65.58 -15.68
CA LEU A 3 25.72 -65.29 -14.57
C LEU A 3 24.91 -64.79 -13.36
N ARG A 4 25.07 -65.51 -12.25
CA ARG A 4 24.60 -65.19 -10.90
C ARG A 4 25.76 -64.57 -10.13
N TYR A 5 25.55 -63.52 -9.33
CA TYR A 5 26.18 -63.34 -8.00
C TYR A 5 25.28 -62.40 -7.16
N LYS A 6 24.58 -62.97 -6.17
CA LYS A 6 24.84 -62.89 -4.70
C LYS A 6 24.37 -61.56 -4.08
N VAL A 7 23.18 -61.62 -3.49
CA VAL A 7 22.61 -60.64 -2.57
C VAL A 7 23.39 -60.70 -1.25
N ALA A 8 23.96 -59.56 -0.84
CA ALA A 8 24.32 -59.31 0.55
C ALA A 8 23.32 -58.30 1.10
N ALA A 9 22.46 -58.75 2.00
CA ALA A 9 21.57 -57.87 2.75
C ALA A 9 22.39 -57.16 3.83
N VAL A 10 22.52 -55.84 3.72
CA VAL A 10 22.97 -54.99 4.82
C VAL A 10 21.73 -54.25 5.33
N LEU A 11 21.26 -54.65 6.52
CA LEU A 11 20.33 -53.84 7.30
C LEU A 11 21.09 -52.60 7.79
N SER A 12 20.76 -51.44 7.24
CA SER A 12 21.04 -50.16 7.88
C SER A 12 19.73 -49.60 8.45
N ILE A 13 19.63 -49.65 9.77
CA ILE A 13 18.59 -49.01 10.58
C ILE A 13 18.73 -47.49 10.35
N ALA A 14 17.83 -46.93 9.54
CA ALA A 14 17.69 -45.49 9.44
C ALA A 14 16.79 -45.03 10.60
N THR A 15 17.40 -44.32 11.54
CA THR A 15 16.72 -43.57 12.59
C THR A 15 15.66 -42.65 11.97
N LEU A 16 14.40 -42.89 12.32
CA LEU A 16 13.27 -42.05 11.97
C LEU A 16 13.39 -40.73 12.76
N VAL A 17 14.02 -39.72 12.19
CA VAL A 17 13.78 -38.34 12.64
C VAL A 17 12.43 -37.97 12.05
N ALA A 18 11.40 -38.00 12.89
CA ALA A 18 10.10 -37.41 12.60
C ALA A 18 10.26 -35.89 12.51
N GLY A 19 10.79 -35.41 11.38
CA GLY A 19 10.42 -34.11 10.86
C GLY A 19 9.02 -34.28 10.28
N THR A 20 8.04 -33.57 10.82
CA THR A 20 6.71 -33.47 10.23
C THR A 20 6.88 -32.94 8.80
N ALA A 21 6.90 -33.86 7.84
CA ALA A 21 6.78 -33.56 6.44
C ALA A 21 5.43 -32.87 6.26
N VAL A 22 5.49 -31.56 6.06
CA VAL A 22 4.35 -30.74 5.69
C VAL A 22 3.74 -31.38 4.45
N ALA A 23 2.43 -31.59 4.45
CA ALA A 23 1.70 -31.93 3.24
C ALA A 23 1.78 -30.73 2.29
N ASN A 24 2.92 -30.57 1.62
CA ASN A 24 3.00 -29.77 0.42
C ASN A 24 2.12 -30.49 -0.59
N SER A 25 1.07 -29.80 -1.06
CA SER A 25 0.31 -30.16 -2.24
C SER A 25 1.22 -30.86 -3.26
N VAL A 26 0.84 -32.09 -3.66
CA VAL A 26 1.53 -32.93 -4.66
C VAL A 26 1.43 -32.32 -6.08
N LEU A 27 0.84 -31.13 -6.22
CA LEU A 27 0.78 -30.39 -7.47
C LEU A 27 2.06 -29.57 -7.64
N THR A 28 2.65 -29.65 -8.83
CA THR A 28 3.64 -28.68 -9.31
C THR A 28 3.12 -27.27 -9.05
N LYS A 29 3.89 -26.49 -8.28
CA LYS A 29 3.54 -25.10 -8.03
C LYS A 29 3.56 -24.36 -9.38
N PRO A 30 2.54 -23.52 -9.66
CA PRO A 30 2.49 -22.77 -10.90
C PRO A 30 3.67 -21.78 -11.01
N GLU A 31 4.20 -21.65 -12.22
CA GLU A 31 5.12 -20.57 -12.60
C GLU A 31 4.28 -19.44 -13.20
N TYR A 32 4.16 -18.33 -12.47
CA TYR A 32 3.37 -17.17 -12.90
C TYR A 32 4.21 -16.12 -13.65
N ILE A 33 5.52 -16.10 -13.42
CA ILE A 33 6.45 -15.11 -13.98
C ILE A 33 7.69 -15.85 -14.46
N ILE A 34 8.11 -15.56 -15.69
CA ILE A 34 9.34 -16.08 -16.30
C ILE A 34 10.27 -14.91 -16.64
N ALA A 35 11.58 -15.15 -16.62
CA ALA A 35 12.54 -14.14 -17.02
C ALA A 35 12.41 -13.85 -18.52
N SER A 36 12.39 -12.57 -18.90
CA SER A 36 12.36 -12.15 -20.31
C SER A 36 13.72 -12.28 -21.00
N THR A 37 14.79 -12.52 -20.23
CA THR A 37 16.17 -12.71 -20.71
C THR A 37 16.88 -13.76 -19.86
N ASP A 38 17.95 -14.36 -20.40
CA ASP A 38 18.81 -15.31 -19.69
C ASP A 38 19.71 -14.67 -18.62
N ALA A 39 19.79 -13.33 -18.60
CA ALA A 39 20.52 -12.57 -17.60
C ALA A 39 19.80 -12.50 -16.23
N ALA A 40 18.53 -12.93 -16.16
CA ALA A 40 17.74 -12.92 -14.93
C ALA A 40 17.25 -14.32 -14.57
N GLU A 41 17.29 -14.65 -13.28
CA GLU A 41 16.68 -15.85 -12.72
C GLU A 41 15.55 -15.43 -11.77
N ILE A 42 14.39 -16.08 -11.87
CA ILE A 42 13.25 -15.84 -10.97
C ILE A 42 13.15 -17.02 -10.02
N LYS A 43 13.31 -16.73 -8.72
CA LYS A 43 13.19 -17.70 -7.64
C LYS A 43 12.00 -17.34 -6.75
N PRO A 44 10.94 -18.17 -6.72
CA PRO A 44 9.83 -17.96 -5.80
C PRO A 44 10.28 -18.03 -4.33
N LEU A 45 9.91 -17.02 -3.54
CA LEU A 45 10.19 -16.99 -2.09
C LEU A 45 9.12 -17.74 -1.29
N ALA A 46 7.85 -17.51 -1.61
CA ALA A 46 6.69 -18.14 -1.00
C ALA A 46 5.49 -18.05 -1.95
N TYR A 47 4.52 -18.95 -1.77
CA TYR A 47 3.22 -18.91 -2.40
C TYR A 47 2.12 -18.79 -1.35
N ALA A 48 0.97 -18.23 -1.72
CA ALA A 48 -0.23 -18.33 -0.90
C ALA A 48 -0.54 -19.81 -0.59
N GLY A 49 -0.85 -20.10 0.68
CA GLY A 49 -1.04 -21.46 1.18
C GLY A 49 0.22 -22.17 1.66
N ASP A 50 1.43 -21.64 1.39
CA ASP A 50 2.65 -22.19 2.00
C ASP A 50 2.62 -22.03 3.52
N THR A 51 3.16 -23.02 4.24
CA THR A 51 3.19 -23.00 5.70
C THR A 51 4.61 -22.88 6.24
N PHE A 52 4.85 -21.90 7.12
CA PHE A 52 6.11 -21.68 7.82
C PHE A 52 5.89 -21.73 9.32
N GLY A 53 6.38 -22.77 10.00
CA GLY A 53 6.26 -22.89 11.46
C GLY A 53 4.80 -22.89 11.96
N GLY A 54 3.86 -23.39 11.15
CA GLY A 54 2.42 -23.41 11.44
C GLY A 54 1.67 -22.15 10.98
N PHE A 55 2.36 -21.12 10.51
CA PHE A 55 1.73 -19.97 9.88
C PHE A 55 1.49 -20.22 8.39
N THR A 56 0.25 -20.04 7.91
CA THR A 56 -0.10 -20.17 6.49
C THR A 56 -0.08 -18.80 5.83
N VAL A 57 0.70 -18.65 4.75
CA VAL A 57 0.73 -17.42 3.94
C VAL A 57 -0.66 -17.19 3.34
N GLN A 58 -1.22 -16.01 3.57
CA GLN A 58 -2.57 -15.68 3.14
C GLN A 58 -2.65 -15.41 1.63
N GLY A 59 -3.86 -15.46 1.07
CA GLY A 59 -4.11 -15.25 -0.36
C GLY A 59 -3.96 -13.78 -0.79
N ILE A 60 -3.79 -13.57 -2.09
CA ILE A 60 -3.71 -12.25 -2.75
C ILE A 60 -2.64 -11.33 -2.10
N PRO A 61 -1.37 -11.76 -2.01
CA PRO A 61 -0.30 -10.87 -1.57
C PRO A 61 -0.15 -9.72 -2.56
N ASP A 62 0.02 -8.52 -2.04
CA ASP A 62 0.08 -7.31 -2.85
C ASP A 62 1.22 -6.38 -2.35
N GLY A 63 0.95 -5.11 -2.02
CA GLY A 63 1.93 -4.12 -1.58
C GLY A 63 2.93 -4.64 -0.55
N MET A 64 4.21 -4.34 -0.76
CA MET A 64 5.30 -4.88 0.06
C MET A 64 6.27 -3.82 0.55
N GLY A 65 7.00 -4.16 1.61
CA GLY A 65 8.12 -3.38 2.08
C GLY A 65 9.18 -4.23 2.76
N ALA A 66 10.45 -3.95 2.49
CA ALA A 66 11.56 -4.69 3.06
C ALA A 66 12.54 -3.80 3.85
N MET A 67 13.03 -4.32 4.97
CA MET A 67 14.09 -3.69 5.76
C MET A 67 15.10 -4.73 6.25
N ARG A 68 16.36 -4.30 6.36
CA ARG A 68 17.41 -5.14 6.94
C ARG A 68 17.39 -5.01 8.46
N ASN A 69 17.43 -6.15 9.14
CA ASN A 69 17.51 -6.23 10.60
C ASN A 69 18.97 -6.07 11.06
N ALA A 70 19.17 -5.75 12.34
CA ALA A 70 20.51 -5.56 12.92
C ALA A 70 21.43 -6.80 12.81
N ASP A 71 20.86 -8.00 12.79
CA ASP A 71 21.60 -9.26 12.61
C ASP A 71 21.93 -9.58 11.14
N GLY A 72 21.47 -8.74 10.21
CA GLY A 72 21.65 -8.86 8.77
C GLY A 72 20.56 -9.65 8.04
N THR A 73 19.61 -10.28 8.74
CA THR A 73 18.40 -10.85 8.13
C THR A 73 17.53 -9.75 7.53
N ILE A 74 16.54 -10.12 6.70
CA ILE A 74 15.63 -9.16 6.07
C ILE A 74 14.22 -9.42 6.58
N THR A 75 13.55 -8.38 7.06
CA THR A 75 12.10 -8.40 7.26
C THR A 75 11.46 -7.97 5.95
N LEU A 76 10.57 -8.80 5.40
CA LEU A 76 9.70 -8.47 4.27
C LEU A 76 8.25 -8.49 4.76
N LEU A 77 7.55 -7.39 4.58
CA LEU A 77 6.13 -7.23 4.88
C LEU A 77 5.35 -7.28 3.56
N SER A 78 4.21 -7.95 3.56
CA SER A 78 3.27 -7.99 2.44
C SER A 78 1.87 -7.80 2.99
N VAL A 79 1.14 -6.83 2.45
CA VAL A 79 -0.31 -6.77 2.66
C VAL A 79 -1.02 -7.84 1.83
N HIS A 80 -2.31 -8.02 2.11
CA HIS A 80 -3.17 -8.94 1.39
C HIS A 80 -4.42 -8.22 0.87
N GLU A 81 -4.74 -8.37 -0.40
CA GLU A 81 -5.84 -7.65 -1.04
C GLU A 81 -7.14 -8.48 -0.98
N VAL A 82 -7.48 -8.98 0.22
CA VAL A 82 -8.68 -9.80 0.42
C VAL A 82 -9.92 -8.91 0.58
N PRO A 83 -10.93 -9.00 -0.31
CA PRO A 83 -12.15 -8.23 -0.18
C PRO A 83 -13.01 -8.70 0.98
N SER A 84 -13.66 -7.75 1.64
CA SER A 84 -14.63 -7.98 2.71
C SER A 84 -15.87 -8.73 2.25
N TYR A 85 -16.21 -8.61 0.96
CA TYR A 85 -17.35 -9.26 0.33
C TYR A 85 -16.95 -10.55 -0.39
N GLY A 86 -17.95 -11.41 -0.57
CA GLY A 86 -17.78 -12.70 -1.23
C GLY A 86 -17.26 -13.81 -0.31
N ALA A 87 -17.00 -14.97 -0.92
CA ALA A 87 -16.72 -16.20 -0.17
C ALA A 87 -15.37 -16.13 0.57
N ILE A 88 -14.35 -15.51 -0.02
CA ILE A 88 -13.00 -15.44 0.56
C ILE A 88 -13.01 -14.53 1.80
N GLY A 89 -13.60 -13.33 1.72
CA GLY A 89 -13.75 -12.43 2.86
C GLY A 89 -14.53 -13.06 4.02
N ALA A 90 -15.61 -13.78 3.72
CA ALA A 90 -16.37 -14.50 4.74
C ALA A 90 -15.53 -15.58 5.45
N LEU A 91 -14.70 -16.31 4.70
CA LEU A 91 -13.78 -17.30 5.26
C LEU A 91 -12.67 -16.64 6.09
N ALA A 92 -12.08 -15.55 5.62
CA ALA A 92 -11.08 -14.77 6.36
C ALA A 92 -11.64 -14.26 7.69
N LYS A 93 -12.82 -13.63 7.66
CA LYS A 93 -13.53 -13.17 8.86
C LYS A 93 -13.79 -14.29 9.86
N ALA A 94 -14.18 -15.47 9.39
CA ALA A 94 -14.39 -16.63 10.25
C ALA A 94 -13.07 -17.16 10.83
N ALA A 95 -12.02 -17.22 10.01
CA ALA A 95 -10.69 -17.68 10.41
C ALA A 95 -10.04 -16.76 11.45
N ASP A 96 -10.32 -15.47 11.41
CA ASP A 96 -9.71 -14.47 12.28
C ASP A 96 -10.53 -14.11 13.52
N LYS A 97 -11.69 -14.75 13.68
CA LYS A 97 -12.53 -14.56 14.86
C LYS A 97 -11.74 -14.80 16.15
N GLY A 98 -11.62 -13.75 16.98
CA GLY A 98 -10.91 -13.79 18.26
C GLY A 98 -9.39 -13.61 18.16
N LYS A 99 -8.85 -13.33 16.97
CA LYS A 99 -7.45 -12.94 16.78
C LYS A 99 -7.32 -11.40 16.76
N PRO A 100 -6.09 -10.87 16.90
CA PRO A 100 -5.82 -9.46 16.65
C PRO A 100 -6.10 -9.02 15.20
N ILE A 101 -5.99 -9.93 14.22
CA ILE A 101 -6.30 -9.64 12.81
C ILE A 101 -7.80 -9.39 12.64
N GLN A 102 -8.15 -8.40 11.82
CA GLN A 102 -9.54 -7.96 11.62
C GLN A 102 -9.96 -8.01 10.15
N GLY A 103 -9.65 -9.11 9.46
CA GLY A 103 -9.94 -9.30 8.06
C GLY A 103 -8.68 -9.47 7.25
N THR A 104 -8.33 -8.51 6.39
CA THR A 104 -7.02 -8.58 5.76
C THR A 104 -5.88 -8.47 6.79
N SER A 105 -4.74 -9.06 6.45
CA SER A 105 -3.55 -9.18 7.31
C SER A 105 -2.32 -8.56 6.65
N ILE A 106 -1.24 -8.52 7.42
CA ILE A 106 0.09 -8.17 6.94
C ILE A 106 1.00 -9.33 7.31
N THR A 107 1.46 -10.09 6.31
CA THR A 107 2.41 -11.17 6.54
C THR A 107 3.81 -10.58 6.73
N LYS A 108 4.45 -10.92 7.86
CA LYS A 108 5.84 -10.63 8.18
C LYS A 108 6.71 -11.84 7.90
N PHE A 109 7.46 -11.81 6.80
CA PHE A 109 8.50 -12.77 6.50
C PHE A 109 9.83 -12.34 7.13
N THR A 110 10.55 -13.30 7.71
CA THR A 110 11.98 -13.17 8.00
C THR A 110 12.75 -13.96 6.95
N LEU A 111 13.51 -13.28 6.11
CA LEU A 111 14.39 -13.88 5.11
C LEU A 111 15.81 -14.02 5.67
N ASN A 112 16.58 -14.93 5.09
CA ASN A 112 18.01 -14.99 5.35
C ASN A 112 18.75 -13.71 4.89
N LYS A 113 20.03 -13.60 5.22
CA LYS A 113 20.83 -12.40 4.92
C LYS A 113 20.93 -12.07 3.43
N ALA A 114 20.88 -13.11 2.59
CA ALA A 114 20.91 -13.02 1.13
C ALA A 114 19.56 -12.62 0.51
N GLY A 115 18.46 -12.74 1.27
CA GLY A 115 17.11 -12.44 0.78
C GLY A 115 16.50 -13.49 -0.14
N ASP A 116 17.12 -14.66 -0.29
CA ASP A 116 16.72 -15.69 -1.27
C ASP A 116 16.01 -16.90 -0.63
N ARG A 117 15.74 -16.85 0.68
CA ARG A 117 15.06 -17.91 1.42
C ARG A 117 14.29 -17.36 2.62
N VAL A 118 13.01 -17.75 2.71
CA VAL A 118 12.17 -17.52 3.90
C VAL A 118 12.61 -18.44 5.04
N LEU A 119 12.86 -17.85 6.21
CA LEU A 119 13.19 -18.57 7.45
C LEU A 119 11.96 -18.75 8.35
N LYS A 120 11.09 -17.74 8.39
CA LYS A 120 9.87 -17.69 9.21
C LYS A 120 8.85 -16.76 8.56
N ALA A 121 7.57 -17.03 8.79
CA ALA A 121 6.48 -16.10 8.56
C ALA A 121 5.59 -16.00 9.82
N SER A 122 4.94 -14.86 10.00
CA SER A 122 3.93 -14.60 11.04
C SER A 122 3.07 -13.40 10.65
N ASP A 123 1.95 -13.16 11.33
CA ASP A 123 1.25 -11.88 11.23
C ASP A 123 2.11 -10.76 11.86
N LEU A 124 2.10 -9.57 11.25
CA LEU A 124 2.69 -8.37 11.85
C LEU A 124 1.79 -7.81 12.95
N VAL A 125 0.48 -7.74 12.71
CA VAL A 125 -0.45 -6.97 13.54
C VAL A 125 -0.68 -7.63 14.90
N SER A 126 -0.45 -6.87 15.97
CA SER A 126 -0.59 -7.30 17.36
C SER A 126 -1.67 -6.52 18.11
N SER A 127 -1.95 -5.28 17.71
CA SER A 127 -2.99 -4.43 18.31
C SER A 127 -3.57 -3.45 17.29
N TRP A 128 -4.72 -2.86 17.63
CA TRP A 128 -5.37 -1.84 16.82
C TRP A 128 -5.78 -0.61 17.64
N SER A 129 -5.78 0.53 16.97
CA SER A 129 -6.33 1.79 17.45
C SER A 129 -7.16 2.43 16.33
N PHE A 130 -8.48 2.27 16.38
CA PHE A 130 -9.44 2.82 15.42
C PHE A 130 -9.96 4.17 15.90
N TYR A 131 -10.01 5.15 15.00
CA TYR A 131 -10.62 6.43 15.33
C TYR A 131 -12.14 6.32 15.24
N ASN A 132 -12.83 6.64 16.33
CA ASN A 132 -14.27 6.71 16.36
C ASN A 132 -14.73 8.11 15.95
N TYR A 133 -15.39 8.21 14.79
CA TYR A 133 -15.85 9.47 14.22
C TYR A 133 -16.97 10.14 15.04
N ASN A 134 -17.67 9.39 15.88
CA ASN A 134 -18.77 9.88 16.72
C ASN A 134 -18.26 10.42 18.07
N THR A 135 -17.35 9.70 18.72
CA THR A 135 -16.80 10.09 20.03
C THR A 135 -15.53 10.95 19.92
N LYS A 136 -14.94 11.02 18.71
CA LYS A 136 -13.67 11.73 18.43
C LYS A 136 -12.49 11.19 19.27
N ALA A 137 -12.53 9.91 19.59
CA ALA A 137 -11.52 9.21 20.38
C ALA A 137 -11.11 7.90 19.70
N TYR A 138 -9.92 7.41 20.04
CA TYR A 138 -9.46 6.10 19.59
C TYR A 138 -10.00 4.97 20.47
N GLN A 139 -10.25 3.81 19.86
CA GLN A 139 -10.71 2.58 20.51
C GLN A 139 -10.09 1.33 19.86
N GLU A 140 -10.06 0.20 20.57
CA GLU A 140 -9.40 -1.03 20.10
C GLU A 140 -10.19 -1.78 19.00
N SER A 141 -11.50 -1.55 18.94
CA SER A 141 -12.41 -2.23 18.01
C SER A 141 -12.93 -1.25 16.97
N PRO A 142 -13.17 -1.66 15.71
CA PRO A 142 -13.80 -0.81 14.71
C PRO A 142 -15.31 -0.67 14.95
N VAL A 143 -15.90 -1.50 15.82
CA VAL A 143 -17.36 -1.52 16.06
C VAL A 143 -17.83 -0.18 16.62
N GLY A 144 -18.71 0.49 15.88
CA GLY A 144 -19.27 1.80 16.23
C GLY A 144 -18.30 2.96 16.02
N ALA A 145 -17.16 2.70 15.36
CA ALA A 145 -16.19 3.73 15.03
C ALA A 145 -16.59 4.52 13.77
N ALA A 146 -17.35 3.90 12.85
CA ALA A 146 -17.82 4.53 11.63
C ALA A 146 -18.68 5.77 11.91
N PRO A 147 -18.67 6.79 11.04
CA PRO A 147 -19.63 7.89 11.10
C PRO A 147 -21.07 7.36 11.18
N THR A 148 -21.93 7.95 12.00
CA THR A 148 -23.32 7.45 12.21
C THR A 148 -24.13 7.32 10.91
N THR A 149 -23.83 8.14 9.90
CA THR A 149 -24.48 8.12 8.59
C THR A 149 -23.82 7.16 7.59
N GLN A 150 -22.69 6.54 7.94
CA GLN A 150 -22.06 5.49 7.16
C GLN A 150 -22.91 4.22 7.22
N THR A 151 -23.37 3.74 6.07
CA THR A 151 -24.30 2.61 6.00
C THR A 151 -23.62 1.27 5.72
N VAL A 152 -22.31 1.27 5.41
CA VAL A 152 -21.57 0.08 4.99
C VAL A 152 -20.11 0.06 5.47
N GLY A 153 -19.63 -1.15 5.76
CA GLY A 153 -18.20 -1.51 5.77
C GLY A 153 -17.43 -1.31 7.08
N MET A 154 -17.19 -0.05 7.44
CA MET A 154 -16.14 0.37 8.39
C MET A 154 -16.19 -0.29 9.78
N ASP A 155 -17.35 -0.72 10.27
CA ASP A 155 -17.52 -1.13 11.68
C ASP A 155 -17.12 -2.59 12.00
N SER A 156 -16.87 -3.45 11.01
CA SER A 156 -16.86 -4.90 11.28
C SER A 156 -15.78 -5.72 10.60
N PHE A 157 -14.92 -5.10 9.80
CA PHE A 157 -13.89 -5.76 9.00
C PHE A 157 -12.87 -4.72 8.50
N ILE A 158 -11.72 -5.17 8.03
CA ILE A 158 -10.77 -4.41 7.21
C ILE A 158 -10.69 -5.08 5.83
N SER A 159 -10.93 -4.30 4.77
CA SER A 159 -11.05 -4.79 3.39
C SER A 159 -9.84 -4.38 2.55
N ARG A 160 -9.36 -5.27 1.67
CA ARG A 160 -8.48 -4.96 0.53
C ARG A 160 -7.35 -3.97 0.82
N PHE A 161 -6.33 -4.40 1.56
CA PHE A 161 -5.08 -3.65 1.50
C PHE A 161 -4.44 -3.92 0.14
N CYS A 162 -4.49 -2.94 -0.75
CA CYS A 162 -3.94 -3.02 -2.11
C CYS A 162 -2.42 -2.85 -2.06
N SER A 163 -1.92 -1.62 -2.16
CA SER A 163 -0.49 -1.34 -2.08
C SER A 163 -0.06 -0.95 -0.65
N ALA A 164 1.24 -0.67 -0.48
CA ALA A 164 1.82 -0.38 0.81
C ALA A 164 3.12 0.44 0.71
N THR A 165 3.49 1.10 1.80
CA THR A 165 4.74 1.85 1.87
C THR A 165 5.48 1.56 3.18
N LEU A 166 6.74 1.12 3.07
CA LEU A 166 7.63 1.01 4.23
C LEU A 166 8.56 2.22 4.32
N VAL A 167 8.30 3.06 5.30
CA VAL A 167 9.21 4.13 5.69
C VAL A 167 10.31 3.57 6.56
N GLN A 168 11.56 3.70 6.11
CA GLN A 168 12.73 3.18 6.80
C GLN A 168 12.95 3.89 8.14
N ALA A 169 13.56 3.18 9.10
CA ALA A 169 13.89 3.72 10.41
C ALA A 169 14.70 5.02 10.30
N GLY A 170 14.34 6.01 11.13
CA GLY A 170 14.94 7.34 11.17
C GLY A 170 14.40 8.33 10.14
N ALA A 171 13.70 7.89 9.08
CA ALA A 171 13.21 8.81 8.04
C ALA A 171 12.08 9.73 8.53
N LEU A 172 11.32 9.32 9.55
CA LEU A 172 10.29 10.15 10.21
C LEU A 172 10.80 10.86 11.46
N SER A 173 12.13 10.90 11.66
CA SER A 173 12.79 11.66 12.71
C SER A 173 13.44 12.92 12.15
N PHE A 174 13.40 14.00 12.91
CA PHE A 174 13.96 15.29 12.51
C PHE A 174 14.57 16.02 13.70
N LYS A 175 15.81 16.48 13.53
CA LYS A 175 16.50 17.29 14.53
C LYS A 175 16.26 18.78 14.27
N ASP A 176 15.51 19.42 15.15
CA ASP A 176 15.25 20.85 15.15
C ASP A 176 16.09 21.52 16.26
N GLY A 177 17.29 21.97 15.90
CA GLY A 177 18.28 22.47 16.86
C GLY A 177 18.71 21.39 17.86
N SER A 178 18.40 21.58 19.15
CA SER A 178 18.68 20.61 20.22
C SER A 178 17.55 19.60 20.44
N THR A 179 16.40 19.77 19.80
CA THR A 179 15.21 18.93 19.99
C THR A 179 15.10 17.91 18.87
N THR A 180 14.81 16.66 19.21
CA THR A 180 14.41 15.65 18.22
C THR A 180 12.88 15.58 18.21
N LEU A 181 12.31 15.81 17.04
CA LEU A 181 10.90 15.59 16.73
C LEU A 181 10.79 14.31 15.89
N GLY A 182 9.65 13.63 15.93
CA GLY A 182 9.45 12.47 15.06
C GLY A 182 9.62 11.12 15.75
N TYR A 183 9.54 10.09 14.92
CA TYR A 183 9.68 8.69 15.34
C TYR A 183 10.89 8.07 14.64
N ASP A 184 11.77 7.45 15.44
CA ASP A 184 13.02 6.86 14.95
C ASP A 184 12.83 5.45 14.36
N GLY A 185 11.73 4.76 14.68
CA GLY A 185 11.45 3.43 14.15
C GLY A 185 10.95 3.47 12.70
N ALA A 186 10.94 2.30 12.05
CA ALA A 186 10.30 2.14 10.75
C ALA A 186 8.76 2.15 10.90
N VAL A 187 8.07 2.62 9.87
CA VAL A 187 6.60 2.68 9.82
C VAL A 187 6.14 2.09 8.51
N PHE A 188 5.18 1.16 8.57
CA PHE A 188 4.54 0.59 7.41
C PHE A 188 3.14 1.20 7.25
N LEU A 189 2.79 1.66 6.06
CA LEU A 189 1.50 2.25 5.74
C LEU A 189 0.77 1.38 4.72
N ALA A 190 -0.54 1.26 4.90
CA ALA A 190 -1.45 0.59 3.98
C ALA A 190 -2.83 1.23 4.12
N GLY A 191 -3.68 1.09 3.11
CA GLY A 191 -5.05 1.60 3.13
C GLY A 191 -6.02 0.63 2.48
N GLU A 192 -7.30 0.77 2.82
CA GLU A 192 -8.37 -0.01 2.19
C GLU A 192 -8.70 0.57 0.81
N GLU A 193 -8.55 -0.25 -0.22
CA GLU A 193 -8.92 0.07 -1.61
C GLU A 193 -10.33 -0.46 -1.92
N ASP A 194 -11.33 -0.01 -1.16
CA ASP A 194 -12.69 -0.52 -1.29
C ASP A 194 -13.73 0.52 -0.84
N GLY A 195 -13.45 1.79 -1.19
CA GLY A 195 -14.24 2.95 -0.78
C GLY A 195 -15.70 2.81 -1.21
N ASP A 196 -15.96 2.34 -2.42
CA ASP A 196 -17.32 2.13 -2.93
C ASP A 196 -18.15 1.16 -2.07
N SER A 197 -17.50 0.22 -1.39
CA SER A 197 -18.14 -0.72 -0.45
C SER A 197 -18.13 -0.23 1.00
N GLY A 198 -17.66 1.00 1.25
CA GLY A 198 -17.58 1.63 2.56
C GLY A 198 -16.30 1.33 3.35
N TYR A 199 -15.23 0.91 2.69
CA TYR A 199 -13.95 0.60 3.32
C TYR A 199 -12.85 1.46 2.69
N GLY A 200 -12.49 2.55 3.35
CA GLY A 200 -11.55 3.52 2.79
C GLY A 200 -10.63 4.14 3.84
N ARG A 201 -10.27 3.38 4.87
CA ARG A 201 -9.41 3.88 5.94
C ARG A 201 -7.94 3.72 5.57
N GLY A 202 -7.14 4.76 5.83
CA GLY A 202 -5.69 4.66 5.91
C GLY A 202 -5.22 4.16 7.27
N PHE A 203 -4.11 3.42 7.29
CA PHE A 203 -3.49 2.88 8.49
C PHE A 203 -1.96 3.05 8.49
N ALA A 204 -1.39 3.10 9.69
CA ALA A 204 0.04 2.96 9.91
C ALA A 204 0.32 1.88 10.96
N PHE A 205 1.47 1.24 10.84
CA PHE A 205 1.93 0.15 11.70
C PHE A 205 3.39 0.39 12.10
N ASP A 206 3.69 0.29 13.39
CA ASP A 206 5.08 0.13 13.83
C ASP A 206 5.55 -1.32 13.69
N MET A 207 6.85 -1.55 13.89
CA MET A 207 7.46 -2.88 13.71
C MET A 207 7.16 -3.87 14.84
N ASP A 208 6.51 -3.40 15.91
CA ASP A 208 5.97 -4.21 17.02
C ASP A 208 4.52 -4.66 16.75
N GLY A 209 3.94 -4.21 15.63
CA GLY A 209 2.62 -4.63 15.18
C GLY A 209 1.46 -3.76 15.66
N ASN A 210 1.74 -2.59 16.23
CA ASN A 210 0.68 -1.68 16.67
C ASN A 210 0.11 -0.95 15.46
N GLY A 211 -1.12 -1.30 15.07
CA GLY A 211 -1.85 -0.63 14.00
C GLY A 211 -2.66 0.56 14.50
N ILE A 212 -2.65 1.67 13.76
CA ILE A 212 -3.47 2.85 14.03
C ILE A 212 -4.15 3.34 12.76
N ASN A 213 -5.45 3.61 12.86
CA ASN A 213 -6.20 4.27 11.80
C ASN A 213 -5.81 5.75 11.71
N LEU A 214 -5.63 6.24 10.49
CA LEU A 214 -5.26 7.63 10.18
C LEU A 214 -6.48 8.38 9.62
N PRO A 215 -7.46 8.79 10.45
CA PRO A 215 -8.72 9.37 9.96
C PRO A 215 -8.51 10.68 9.17
N ARG A 216 -7.44 11.41 9.48
CA ARG A 216 -7.09 12.67 8.81
C ARG A 216 -6.48 12.50 7.42
N MET A 217 -6.15 11.27 7.02
CA MET A 217 -5.84 10.98 5.61
C MET A 217 -7.11 11.04 4.75
N GLY A 218 -8.30 11.04 5.37
CA GLY A 218 -9.58 11.00 4.67
C GLY A 218 -10.05 9.57 4.45
N LEU A 219 -11.23 9.47 3.84
CA LEU A 219 -11.82 8.21 3.38
C LEU A 219 -11.81 8.17 1.84
N ALA A 220 -11.07 7.21 1.27
CA ALA A 220 -10.92 7.01 -0.17
C ALA A 220 -10.56 5.54 -0.46
N SER A 221 -10.65 5.09 -1.72
CA SER A 221 -10.10 3.81 -2.15
C SER A 221 -8.58 3.91 -2.22
N TRP A 222 -7.89 3.66 -1.12
CA TRP A 222 -6.45 3.91 -1.03
C TRP A 222 -5.62 2.84 -1.73
N GLU A 223 -4.98 3.23 -2.82
CA GLU A 223 -3.90 2.44 -3.42
C GLU A 223 -2.71 2.43 -2.46
N ASN A 224 -2.07 3.58 -2.27
CA ASN A 224 -0.91 3.73 -1.41
C ASN A 224 -0.82 5.12 -0.74
N LEU A 225 -0.07 5.17 0.36
CA LEU A 225 0.17 6.35 1.20
C LEU A 225 1.68 6.54 1.41
N MET A 226 2.27 7.55 0.78
CA MET A 226 3.73 7.70 0.65
C MET A 226 4.24 8.98 1.34
N PRO A 227 4.82 8.87 2.54
CA PRO A 227 5.52 9.97 3.17
C PRO A 227 6.73 10.42 2.34
N ASN A 228 6.89 11.73 2.21
CA ASN A 228 7.99 12.37 1.49
C ASN A 228 9.35 12.01 2.12
N LEU A 229 10.33 11.71 1.26
CA LEU A 229 11.68 11.27 1.66
C LEU A 229 12.59 12.42 2.14
N LYS A 230 12.20 13.67 1.93
CA LYS A 230 12.95 14.87 2.31
C LYS A 230 12.88 15.06 3.82
N PRO A 231 14.02 15.14 4.53
CA PRO A 231 14.01 15.42 5.96
C PRO A 231 13.39 16.79 6.27
N GLY A 232 12.58 16.83 7.32
CA GLY A 232 11.97 18.07 7.78
C GLY A 232 10.97 17.85 8.91
N LYS A 233 10.58 18.96 9.53
CA LYS A 233 9.60 18.97 10.64
C LYS A 233 8.19 18.55 10.20
N ASN A 234 7.88 18.69 8.91
CA ASN A 234 6.57 18.33 8.37
C ASN A 234 6.58 16.86 7.94
N THR A 235 5.42 16.23 8.05
CA THR A 235 5.17 14.91 7.46
C THR A 235 4.19 15.14 6.33
N VAL A 236 4.73 15.18 5.12
CA VAL A 236 3.98 15.34 3.87
C VAL A 236 3.78 13.95 3.28
N VAL A 237 2.54 13.58 3.01
CA VAL A 237 2.18 12.25 2.49
C VAL A 237 1.37 12.44 1.21
N MET A 238 1.79 11.83 0.11
CA MET A 238 0.93 11.67 -1.06
C MET A 238 0.04 10.46 -0.86
N GLY A 239 -1.24 10.61 -1.13
CA GLY A 239 -2.20 9.50 -1.13
C GLY A 239 -2.81 9.35 -2.50
N ASN A 240 -2.78 8.14 -3.03
CA ASN A 240 -3.34 7.82 -4.34
C ASN A 240 -4.66 7.09 -4.14
N GLU A 241 -5.73 7.62 -4.73
CA GLU A 241 -7.05 7.00 -4.71
C GLU A 241 -7.30 6.23 -6.01
N ASP A 242 -7.32 4.89 -5.96
CA ASP A 242 -7.83 4.09 -7.07
C ASP A 242 -9.36 4.05 -7.04
N GLY A 243 -9.93 5.23 -7.31
CA GLY A 243 -11.34 5.40 -7.54
C GLY A 243 -11.73 5.02 -8.97
N SER A 244 -12.92 5.41 -9.42
CA SER A 244 -13.35 5.08 -10.77
C SER A 244 -12.57 5.87 -11.85
N ALA A 245 -12.73 5.48 -13.12
CA ALA A 245 -12.18 6.21 -14.26
C ALA A 245 -12.57 7.71 -14.32
N THR A 246 -13.66 8.06 -13.64
CA THR A 246 -14.25 9.41 -13.60
C THR A 246 -14.41 9.93 -12.17
N ASP A 247 -13.75 9.32 -11.19
CA ASP A 247 -13.83 9.77 -9.79
C ASP A 247 -12.66 9.19 -9.02
N SER A 248 -11.49 9.80 -9.20
CA SER A 248 -10.25 9.44 -8.51
C SER A 248 -9.44 10.71 -8.29
N GLN A 249 -8.87 10.87 -7.09
CA GLN A 249 -8.14 12.06 -6.70
C GLN A 249 -6.69 11.75 -6.32
N LEU A 250 -5.83 12.75 -6.49
CA LEU A 250 -4.49 12.75 -5.89
C LEU A 250 -4.53 13.56 -4.59
N PHE A 251 -4.39 12.88 -3.45
CA PHE A 251 -4.42 13.49 -2.13
C PHE A 251 -3.03 13.92 -1.65
N MET A 252 -3.04 14.91 -0.77
CA MET A 252 -1.87 15.28 0.01
C MET A 252 -2.25 15.60 1.45
N TYR A 253 -1.64 14.88 2.38
CA TYR A 253 -1.71 15.17 3.80
C TYR A 253 -0.46 15.92 4.27
N VAL A 254 -0.64 16.91 5.14
CA VAL A 254 0.47 17.68 5.72
C VAL A 254 0.29 17.77 7.25
N GLY A 255 1.05 16.95 7.97
CA GLY A 255 1.15 16.97 9.43
C GLY A 255 2.48 17.53 9.93
N THR A 256 2.62 17.64 11.25
CA THR A 256 3.85 18.14 11.90
C THR A 256 4.36 17.12 12.90
N LYS A 257 5.63 16.73 12.79
CA LYS A 257 6.28 15.82 13.73
C LYS A 257 6.28 16.40 15.14
N THR A 258 6.07 15.55 16.13
CA THR A 258 6.03 15.94 17.55
C THR A 258 7.01 15.13 18.39
N ALA A 259 7.28 15.57 19.62
CA ALA A 259 8.21 14.88 20.53
C ALA A 259 7.52 13.85 21.46
N SER A 260 6.19 13.75 21.42
CA SER A 260 5.41 12.99 22.40
C SER A 260 4.20 12.31 21.77
N GLY A 261 3.64 11.33 22.48
CA GLY A 261 2.49 10.55 22.01
C GLY A 261 2.89 9.20 21.45
N THR A 262 1.98 8.58 20.70
CA THR A 262 2.20 7.31 20.00
C THR A 262 3.28 7.44 18.92
N PHE A 263 3.67 6.32 18.29
CA PHE A 263 4.59 6.38 17.16
C PHE A 263 4.04 7.26 16.01
N ALA A 264 2.73 7.18 15.75
CA ALA A 264 2.07 7.96 14.71
C ALA A 264 1.93 9.44 15.08
N ASP A 265 1.67 9.78 16.35
CA ASP A 265 1.65 11.18 16.82
C ASP A 265 3.03 11.83 16.67
N LYS A 266 4.07 11.10 17.11
CA LYS A 266 5.46 11.55 16.96
C LYS A 266 5.81 11.74 15.49
N ALA A 267 5.47 10.77 14.64
CA ALA A 267 5.66 10.84 13.20
C ALA A 267 4.82 11.94 12.51
N GLY A 268 3.90 12.61 13.21
CA GLY A 268 3.08 13.68 12.64
C GLY A 268 2.02 13.15 11.68
N LEU A 269 1.52 11.93 11.87
CA LEU A 269 0.50 11.29 11.03
C LEU A 269 -0.93 11.52 11.53
N THR A 270 -1.12 12.16 12.70
CA THR A 270 -2.42 12.27 13.37
C THR A 270 -2.92 13.71 13.56
N ASN A 271 -2.16 14.73 13.11
CA ASN A 271 -2.42 16.14 13.43
C ASN A 271 -2.52 17.09 12.24
N GLY A 272 -2.41 16.58 11.01
CA GLY A 272 -2.35 17.37 9.79
C GLY A 272 -3.66 17.76 9.14
N ASP A 273 -3.51 18.45 8.02
CA ASP A 273 -4.57 18.87 7.11
C ASP A 273 -4.53 18.03 5.82
N LEU A 274 -5.71 17.72 5.28
CA LEU A 274 -5.89 16.98 4.04
C LEU A 274 -6.17 17.93 2.88
N HIS A 275 -5.63 17.60 1.71
CA HIS A 275 -5.79 18.37 0.48
C HIS A 275 -5.98 17.43 -0.72
N VAL A 276 -6.57 17.94 -1.79
CA VAL A 276 -6.66 17.29 -3.11
C VAL A 276 -5.99 18.16 -4.17
N MET A 277 -5.33 17.52 -5.14
CA MET A 277 -4.69 18.22 -6.26
C MET A 277 -5.74 18.90 -7.13
N SER A 278 -5.49 20.16 -7.51
CA SER A 278 -6.33 20.94 -8.41
C SER A 278 -5.49 21.64 -9.46
N ILE A 279 -5.94 21.57 -10.72
CA ILE A 279 -5.33 22.20 -11.88
C ILE A 279 -6.27 23.31 -12.36
N PRO A 280 -5.86 24.59 -12.34
CA PRO A 280 -6.74 25.70 -12.72
C PRO A 280 -7.38 25.52 -14.11
N ASN A 281 -8.71 25.57 -14.16
CA ASN A 281 -9.53 25.42 -15.38
C ASN A 281 -9.47 24.04 -16.04
N ILE A 282 -8.98 23.01 -15.37
CA ILE A 282 -8.98 21.63 -15.85
C ILE A 282 -9.80 20.78 -14.88
N ALA A 283 -10.93 20.27 -15.38
CA ALA A 283 -11.85 19.48 -14.58
C ALA A 283 -11.34 18.04 -14.38
N ASN A 284 -10.73 17.44 -15.40
CA ASN A 284 -10.35 16.03 -15.39
C ASN A 284 -9.14 15.67 -16.27
N ASP A 285 -8.69 14.41 -16.18
CA ASP A 285 -7.60 13.83 -16.97
C ASP A 285 -7.75 14.09 -18.49
N ASN A 286 -8.90 13.76 -19.10
CA ASN A 286 -9.10 14.01 -20.53
C ASN A 286 -9.01 15.50 -20.89
N ALA A 287 -9.49 16.40 -20.03
CA ALA A 287 -9.34 17.84 -20.23
C ALA A 287 -7.87 18.28 -20.15
N PHE A 288 -7.06 17.68 -19.27
CA PHE A 288 -5.61 17.89 -19.24
C PHE A 288 -4.96 17.45 -20.56
N ARG A 289 -5.26 16.23 -21.03
CA ARG A 289 -4.71 15.68 -22.27
C ARG A 289 -5.08 16.53 -23.49
N ALA A 290 -6.33 17.00 -23.57
CA ALA A 290 -6.78 17.88 -24.63
C ALA A 290 -6.12 19.27 -24.61
N ALA A 291 -5.91 19.85 -23.43
CA ALA A 291 -5.38 21.21 -23.28
C ALA A 291 -3.84 21.28 -23.38
N TYR A 292 -3.14 20.30 -22.80
CA TYR A 292 -1.69 20.33 -22.62
C TYR A 292 -0.98 19.14 -23.24
N GLY A 293 -1.56 17.94 -23.09
CA GLY A 293 -0.96 16.69 -23.55
C GLY A 293 0.37 16.36 -22.87
N LYS A 294 1.12 15.45 -23.49
CA LYS A 294 2.39 14.92 -22.99
C LYS A 294 3.52 15.97 -22.94
N ASN A 295 4.41 15.84 -21.95
CA ASN A 295 5.64 16.62 -21.78
C ASN A 295 5.42 18.14 -21.62
N LYS A 296 4.28 18.52 -21.01
CA LYS A 296 3.96 19.90 -20.66
C LYS A 296 3.71 19.99 -19.16
N ALA A 297 4.62 20.67 -18.48
CA ALA A 297 4.50 20.94 -17.06
C ALA A 297 3.51 22.08 -16.79
N VAL A 298 2.51 21.83 -15.95
CA VAL A 298 1.42 22.75 -15.60
C VAL A 298 1.41 22.98 -14.09
N ASP A 299 1.19 24.22 -13.66
CA ASP A 299 1.09 24.54 -12.23
C ASP A 299 -0.15 23.90 -11.61
N VAL A 300 0.04 23.28 -10.44
CA VAL A 300 -1.06 22.70 -9.64
C VAL A 300 -1.09 23.31 -8.26
N LYS A 301 -2.26 23.25 -7.66
CA LYS A 301 -2.50 23.59 -6.25
C LYS A 301 -2.96 22.35 -5.50
N PHE A 302 -2.87 22.42 -4.19
CA PHE A 302 -3.47 21.45 -3.29
C PHE A 302 -4.51 22.17 -2.45
N GLU A 303 -5.78 21.92 -2.77
CA GLU A 303 -6.91 22.59 -2.13
C GLU A 303 -7.31 21.84 -0.86
N LYS A 304 -7.44 22.56 0.25
CA LYS A 304 -7.77 21.95 1.55
C LYS A 304 -9.17 21.35 1.53
N THR A 305 -9.28 20.12 2.02
CA THR A 305 -10.49 19.31 1.97
C THR A 305 -10.84 18.73 3.35
N ILE A 306 -12.08 18.23 3.50
CA ILE A 306 -12.54 17.65 4.76
C ILE A 306 -12.09 16.19 4.94
N TRP A 307 -12.04 15.72 6.18
CA TRP A 307 -11.64 14.35 6.54
C TRP A 307 -12.56 13.69 7.60
N ASP A 308 -13.45 14.45 8.23
CA ASP A 308 -14.15 14.07 9.46
C ASP A 308 -15.65 13.77 9.28
N GLY A 309 -16.13 13.75 8.03
CA GLY A 309 -17.48 13.35 7.64
C GLY A 309 -17.62 11.85 7.31
N ASP A 310 -18.82 11.43 6.91
CA ASP A 310 -18.99 10.13 6.25
C ASP A 310 -18.34 10.11 4.86
N MET A 311 -18.14 8.91 4.32
CA MET A 311 -17.40 8.74 3.07
C MET A 311 -18.05 9.49 1.90
N LYS A 312 -19.37 9.42 1.78
CA LYS A 312 -20.11 10.15 0.73
C LYS A 312 -19.92 11.66 0.83
N THR A 313 -19.98 12.21 2.04
CA THR A 313 -19.80 13.65 2.27
C THR A 313 -18.37 14.08 1.94
N GLN A 314 -17.38 13.26 2.30
CA GLN A 314 -15.99 13.50 1.96
C GLN A 314 -15.78 13.49 0.45
N GLN A 315 -16.18 12.42 -0.25
CA GLN A 315 -16.04 12.30 -1.72
C GLN A 315 -16.64 13.50 -2.47
N VAL A 316 -17.83 13.98 -2.05
CA VAL A 316 -18.45 15.17 -2.65
C VAL A 316 -17.60 16.44 -2.48
N ASP A 317 -17.02 16.67 -1.29
CA ASP A 317 -16.14 17.83 -1.05
C ASP A 317 -14.80 17.68 -1.79
N HIS A 318 -14.27 16.47 -1.87
CA HIS A 318 -13.02 16.13 -2.56
C HIS A 318 -13.16 16.40 -4.06
N ALA A 319 -14.18 15.84 -4.71
CA ALA A 319 -14.47 16.05 -6.13
C ALA A 319 -14.80 17.50 -6.48
N ALA A 320 -15.42 18.26 -5.57
CA ALA A 320 -15.73 19.66 -5.79
C ALA A 320 -14.49 20.58 -5.81
N LYS A 321 -13.36 20.12 -5.27
CA LYS A 321 -12.12 20.92 -5.11
C LYS A 321 -10.96 20.40 -5.96
N GLY A 322 -10.89 19.09 -6.16
CA GLY A 322 -9.84 18.44 -6.91
C GLY A 322 -10.08 18.40 -8.41
N THR A 323 -9.01 18.15 -9.16
CA THR A 323 -9.09 17.74 -10.56
C THR A 323 -9.24 16.22 -10.58
N GLU A 324 -10.31 15.74 -11.19
CA GLU A 324 -10.58 14.32 -11.37
C GLU A 324 -9.50 13.66 -12.23
N MET A 325 -8.89 12.61 -11.71
CA MET A 325 -7.97 11.75 -12.45
C MET A 325 -8.67 10.42 -12.74
N SER A 326 -8.07 9.60 -13.60
CA SER A 326 -8.61 8.29 -13.96
C SER A 326 -7.83 7.20 -13.24
N ARG A 327 -8.39 6.56 -12.21
CA ARG A 327 -7.78 5.39 -11.55
C ARG A 327 -6.31 5.60 -11.14
N VAL A 328 -6.09 6.55 -10.25
CA VAL A 328 -4.75 6.85 -9.71
C VAL A 328 -4.30 5.67 -8.85
N GLU A 329 -3.41 4.87 -9.41
CA GLU A 329 -2.77 3.72 -8.76
C GLU A 329 -1.35 4.11 -8.30
N ASP A 330 -0.46 3.14 -8.15
CA ASP A 330 0.83 3.28 -7.47
C ASP A 330 1.61 4.56 -7.79
N GLY A 331 2.10 5.21 -6.74
CA GLY A 331 3.09 6.28 -6.82
C GLY A 331 4.27 6.12 -5.87
N GLU A 332 5.35 6.86 -6.14
CA GLU A 332 6.58 6.83 -5.35
C GLU A 332 7.35 8.15 -5.46
N TRP A 333 8.02 8.53 -4.38
CA TRP A 333 8.93 9.68 -4.36
C TRP A 333 10.27 9.32 -5.01
N ASP A 334 10.85 10.22 -5.80
CA ASP A 334 12.18 10.02 -6.34
C ASP A 334 13.21 9.99 -5.20
N PRO A 335 13.91 8.87 -4.96
CA PRO A 335 14.87 8.76 -3.86
C PRO A 335 16.11 9.64 -4.06
N LYS A 336 16.36 10.12 -5.29
CA LYS A 336 17.46 11.03 -5.62
C LYS A 336 17.05 12.49 -5.60
N ASN A 337 15.75 12.77 -5.72
CA ASN A 337 15.21 14.13 -5.67
C ASN A 337 13.86 14.14 -4.96
N PRO A 338 13.83 14.33 -3.63
CA PRO A 338 12.61 14.17 -2.84
C PRO A 338 11.62 15.34 -2.97
N ASN A 339 11.82 16.22 -3.97
CA ASN A 339 10.80 17.16 -4.44
C ASN A 339 10.02 16.61 -5.66
N VAL A 340 10.35 15.42 -6.16
CA VAL A 340 9.70 14.81 -7.32
C VAL A 340 8.94 13.57 -6.87
N PHE A 341 7.68 13.50 -7.23
CA PHE A 341 6.79 12.37 -7.02
C PHE A 341 6.29 11.86 -8.36
N TYR A 342 6.23 10.55 -8.53
CA TYR A 342 5.67 9.91 -9.71
C TYR A 342 4.43 9.11 -9.30
N PHE A 343 3.45 9.03 -10.20
CA PHE A 343 2.31 8.13 -10.04
C PHE A 343 1.79 7.69 -11.40
N VAL A 344 0.98 6.64 -11.40
CA VAL A 344 0.30 6.15 -12.60
C VAL A 344 -1.20 6.40 -12.56
N THR A 345 -1.79 6.54 -13.74
CA THR A 345 -3.21 6.27 -13.95
C THR A 345 -3.30 4.99 -14.76
N THR A 346 -4.06 4.00 -14.29
CA THR A 346 -4.11 2.67 -14.94
C THR A 346 -4.96 2.67 -16.21
N GLU A 347 -5.83 3.68 -16.34
CA GLU A 347 -6.58 3.98 -17.54
C GLU A 347 -6.65 5.50 -17.79
N SER A 348 -7.29 5.92 -18.88
CA SER A 348 -7.40 7.32 -19.32
C SER A 348 -8.84 7.72 -19.61
N ASN A 349 -9.79 7.00 -19.01
CA ASN A 349 -11.21 7.12 -19.29
C ASN A 349 -11.48 7.08 -20.80
N LYS A 350 -10.85 6.11 -21.48
CA LYS A 350 -10.98 5.85 -22.91
C LYS A 350 -10.56 7.04 -23.78
N ASP A 351 -9.53 7.78 -23.39
CA ASP A 351 -9.00 8.84 -24.24
C ASP A 351 -8.61 8.27 -25.62
N PRO A 352 -9.01 8.92 -26.74
CA PRO A 352 -8.71 8.40 -28.08
C PRO A 352 -7.22 8.32 -28.42
N GLY A 353 -6.36 9.07 -27.72
CA GLY A 353 -4.90 8.97 -27.82
C GLY A 353 -4.40 7.69 -27.18
N ALA A 354 -4.77 7.47 -25.91
CA ALA A 354 -4.31 6.37 -25.07
C ALA A 354 -4.96 5.00 -25.34
N THR A 355 -5.99 4.95 -26.19
CA THR A 355 -6.65 3.71 -26.63
C THR A 355 -6.21 3.23 -28.02
N LYS A 356 -5.26 3.91 -28.65
CA LYS A 356 -4.74 3.52 -29.97
C LYS A 356 -4.06 2.16 -29.90
N GLU A 357 -4.10 1.44 -31.01
CA GLU A 357 -3.38 0.17 -31.13
C GLU A 357 -1.90 0.39 -30.87
N ASN A 358 -1.31 -0.52 -30.09
CA ASN A 358 0.12 -0.51 -29.86
C ASN A 358 0.84 -0.73 -31.21
N PRO A 359 1.68 0.22 -31.67
CA PRO A 359 2.39 0.05 -32.94
C PRO A 359 3.31 -1.17 -32.97
N SER A 360 3.76 -1.66 -31.81
CA SER A 360 4.55 -2.89 -31.71
C SER A 360 3.72 -4.17 -31.66
N GLU A 361 2.40 -4.07 -31.45
CA GLU A 361 1.46 -5.20 -31.36
C GLU A 361 0.17 -4.88 -32.14
N PRO A 362 0.21 -4.89 -33.49
CA PRO A 362 -0.95 -4.54 -34.32
C PRO A 362 -2.18 -5.40 -34.01
N GLY A 363 -3.36 -4.78 -33.96
CA GLY A 363 -4.63 -5.44 -33.62
C GLY A 363 -4.91 -5.61 -32.12
N VAL A 364 -4.01 -5.15 -31.25
CA VAL A 364 -4.23 -5.10 -29.80
C VAL A 364 -4.43 -3.63 -29.39
N SER A 365 -5.65 -3.29 -28.98
CA SER A 365 -6.01 -2.01 -28.36
C SER A 365 -6.20 -2.23 -26.86
N ARG A 366 -5.63 -1.33 -26.06
CA ARG A 366 -5.86 -1.21 -24.62
C ARG A 366 -5.86 0.26 -24.24
N ASP A 367 -6.55 0.60 -23.16
CA ASP A 367 -6.35 1.90 -22.52
C ASP A 367 -5.03 1.85 -21.75
N GLY A 368 -4.02 2.59 -22.21
CA GLY A 368 -2.67 2.59 -21.65
C GLY A 368 -2.49 3.52 -20.44
N GLY A 369 -3.51 4.31 -20.09
CA GLY A 369 -3.47 5.23 -18.96
C GLY A 369 -2.40 6.32 -19.06
N GLY A 370 -1.65 6.54 -17.98
CA GLY A 370 -0.65 7.60 -17.92
C GLY A 370 0.43 7.40 -16.86
N PHE A 371 1.64 7.87 -17.16
CA PHE A 371 2.71 8.01 -16.17
C PHE A 371 2.97 9.49 -15.91
N TRP A 372 2.81 9.92 -14.68
CA TRP A 372 2.77 11.32 -14.29
C TRP A 372 3.96 11.67 -13.41
N ARG A 373 4.42 12.92 -13.53
CA ARG A 373 5.44 13.51 -12.66
C ARG A 373 4.91 14.77 -12.02
N LEU A 374 4.97 14.83 -10.70
CA LEU A 374 4.71 15.99 -9.90
C LEU A 374 6.02 16.53 -9.32
N THR A 375 6.37 17.78 -9.64
CA THR A 375 7.60 18.44 -9.16
C THR A 375 7.25 19.59 -8.24
N PHE A 376 7.44 19.40 -6.94
CA PHE A 376 7.25 20.41 -5.91
C PHE A 376 8.35 21.47 -5.95
N VAL A 377 8.00 22.72 -5.62
CA VAL A 377 9.00 23.74 -5.31
C VAL A 377 9.83 23.30 -4.10
N ASP A 378 9.16 22.74 -3.09
CA ASP A 378 9.77 22.13 -1.92
C ASP A 378 8.82 21.06 -1.33
N GLY A 379 9.24 19.79 -1.34
CA GLY A 379 8.44 18.67 -0.82
C GLY A 379 8.12 18.73 0.68
N GLN A 380 8.77 19.62 1.45
CA GLN A 380 8.45 19.89 2.85
C GLN A 380 7.58 21.14 3.04
N LYS A 381 7.35 21.91 1.98
CA LYS A 381 6.54 23.14 1.96
C LYS A 381 5.62 23.14 0.74
N PRO A 382 4.66 22.19 0.69
CA PRO A 382 3.84 22.02 -0.50
C PRO A 382 2.91 23.22 -0.77
N GLU A 383 2.72 24.13 0.20
CA GLU A 383 2.02 25.40 0.00
C GLU A 383 2.69 26.31 -1.05
N LEU A 384 3.96 26.07 -1.38
CA LEU A 384 4.68 26.77 -2.45
C LEU A 384 4.26 26.30 -3.85
N GLY A 385 3.45 25.23 -3.94
CA GLY A 385 2.95 24.67 -5.19
C GLY A 385 3.88 23.63 -5.82
N ALA A 386 3.39 23.05 -6.90
CA ALA A 386 4.07 22.04 -7.69
C ALA A 386 3.69 22.16 -9.17
N LYS A 387 4.41 21.43 -10.02
CA LYS A 387 4.08 21.28 -11.45
C LYS A 387 3.79 19.83 -11.79
N LEU A 388 2.66 19.56 -12.44
CA LEU A 388 2.29 18.25 -12.95
C LEU A 388 2.63 18.13 -14.44
N GLU A 389 3.12 16.96 -14.86
CA GLU A 389 3.45 16.66 -16.25
C GLU A 389 3.13 15.20 -16.58
N LEU A 390 2.44 14.97 -17.71
CA LEU A 390 2.23 13.64 -18.28
C LEU A 390 3.48 13.21 -19.06
N LEU A 391 4.17 12.17 -18.59
CA LEU A 391 5.42 11.67 -19.16
C LEU A 391 5.23 10.49 -20.11
N LEU A 392 4.21 9.65 -19.90
CA LEU A 392 3.75 8.63 -20.83
C LEU A 392 2.24 8.77 -20.96
N ASP A 393 1.76 8.81 -22.19
CA ASP A 393 0.35 9.01 -22.56
C ASP A 393 0.03 7.78 -23.40
N GLY A 394 -0.73 6.85 -22.81
CA GLY A 394 -0.87 5.43 -23.14
C GLY A 394 -0.75 4.95 -24.59
#